data_AF-A0AAU2T3B5-F1
#
_entry.id   AF-A0AAU2T3B5-F1
#
_cell.length_a   1.000
_cell.length_b   1.000
_cell.length_c   1.000
_cell.angle_alpha   90.00
_cell.angle_beta   90.00
_cell.angle_gamma   90.00
#
_symmetry.space_group_name_H-M   'P 1'
#
loop_
_entity.id
_entity.type
_entity.pdbx_description
1 polymer ?
#
loop_
_entity_poly.entity_id
_entity_poly.type
_entity_poly.pdbx_seq_one_letter_code
_entity_poly.pdbx_strand_id
1 'polypeptide(L)'
;MEIERALDSVGAPDLESRVRAVEELAACSSAIAERVASAFATDEEARFLIFERLGRFGSLMVAPMERVHQEAGDEGLKLMAASALTYLGSNVGVPSLMGVLKVGNPHLCMAATSLSSADVSEAADPIERALLECELSDGETLVCLVSSLRRLRDSLPESVRLRLAEVEPAWLRDSLLD
;
A
#
# COMPACT_ATOMS: atom_id res chain seq x y z
N MET A 1 29.62 -15.01 5.22
CA MET A 1 30.38 -15.61 6.33
C MET A 1 29.59 -15.70 7.65
N GLU A 2 29.04 -14.61 8.22
CA GLU A 2 28.26 -14.74 9.48
C GLU A 2 26.90 -15.44 9.30
N ILE A 3 26.13 -15.08 8.27
CA ILE A 3 24.82 -15.72 7.99
C ILE A 3 24.97 -17.20 7.64
N GLU A 4 25.95 -17.56 6.79
CA GLU A 4 26.19 -18.96 6.38
C GLU A 4 26.53 -19.83 7.59
N ARG A 5 27.37 -19.34 8.49
CA ARG A 5 27.70 -20.05 9.73
C ARG A 5 26.48 -20.22 10.63
N ALA A 6 25.65 -19.19 10.77
CA ALA A 6 24.43 -19.28 11.56
C ALA A 6 23.45 -20.29 10.93
N LEU A 7 23.29 -20.29 9.61
CA LEU A 7 22.48 -21.28 8.87
C LEU A 7 22.95 -22.71 9.15
N ASP A 8 24.26 -22.98 9.06
CA ASP A 8 24.82 -24.31 9.37
C ASP A 8 24.56 -24.71 10.82
N SER A 9 24.64 -23.74 11.75
CA SER A 9 24.48 -23.97 13.19
C SER A 9 23.05 -24.27 13.62
N VAL A 10 22.03 -24.00 12.77
CA VAL A 10 20.65 -24.45 13.02
C VAL A 10 20.55 -25.98 13.00
N GLY A 11 21.44 -26.66 12.26
CA GLY A 11 21.53 -28.12 12.21
C GLY A 11 22.45 -28.74 13.27
N ALA A 12 23.00 -27.93 14.19
CA ALA A 12 23.94 -28.41 15.19
C ALA A 12 23.31 -29.48 16.13
N PRO A 13 24.10 -30.45 16.61
CA PRO A 13 23.59 -31.52 17.48
C PRO A 13 23.16 -31.01 18.87
N ASP A 14 23.72 -29.91 19.36
CA ASP A 14 23.41 -29.33 20.66
C ASP A 14 22.34 -28.23 20.58
N LEU A 15 21.48 -28.17 21.60
CA LEU A 15 20.35 -27.23 21.65
C LEU A 15 20.82 -25.77 21.74
N GLU A 16 21.86 -25.49 22.51
CA GLU A 16 22.33 -24.13 22.77
C GLU A 16 22.82 -23.45 21.48
N SER A 17 23.62 -24.16 20.67
CA SER A 17 24.10 -23.65 19.38
C SER A 17 22.95 -23.39 18.41
N ARG A 18 21.93 -24.26 18.38
CA ARG A 18 20.75 -24.05 17.53
C ARG A 18 19.93 -22.82 17.94
N VAL A 19 19.73 -22.62 19.24
CA VAL A 19 19.01 -21.44 19.74
C VAL A 19 19.76 -20.16 19.37
N ARG A 20 21.07 -20.12 19.62
CA ARG A 20 21.92 -18.98 19.25
C ARG A 20 21.89 -18.71 17.75
N ALA A 21 21.95 -19.75 16.92
CA ALA A 21 21.85 -19.63 15.48
C ALA A 21 20.53 -18.97 15.02
N VAL A 22 19.40 -19.35 15.63
CA VAL A 22 18.09 -18.74 15.34
C VAL A 22 18.09 -17.26 15.72
N GLU A 23 18.64 -16.90 16.87
CA GLU A 23 18.74 -15.49 17.31
C GLU A 23 19.63 -14.66 16.37
N GLU A 24 20.76 -15.22 15.94
CA GLU A 24 21.67 -14.58 14.97
C GLU A 24 20.99 -14.35 13.62
N LEU A 25 20.26 -15.35 13.11
CA LEU A 25 19.51 -15.24 11.85
C LEU A 25 18.35 -14.24 11.95
N ALA A 26 17.67 -14.19 13.09
CA ALA A 26 16.63 -13.21 13.36
C ALA A 26 17.22 -11.79 13.36
N ALA A 27 18.35 -11.58 14.04
CA ALA A 27 19.04 -10.29 14.05
C ALA A 27 19.50 -9.87 12.64
N CYS A 28 20.03 -10.81 11.85
CA CYS A 28 20.40 -10.55 10.46
C CYS A 28 19.18 -10.14 9.61
N SER A 29 18.06 -10.86 9.75
CA SER A 29 16.83 -10.58 9.00
C SER A 29 16.29 -9.19 9.33
N SER A 30 16.26 -8.84 10.62
CA SER A 30 15.88 -7.49 11.06
C SER A 30 16.80 -6.42 10.48
N ALA A 31 18.12 -6.62 10.55
CA ALA A 31 19.09 -5.66 9.99
C ALA A 31 18.94 -5.47 8.47
N ILE A 32 18.57 -6.52 7.73
CA ILE A 32 18.26 -6.41 6.29
C ILE A 32 16.99 -5.59 6.09
N ALA A 33 15.92 -5.86 6.85
CA ALA A 33 14.67 -5.11 6.78
C ALA A 33 14.87 -3.62 7.07
N GLU A 34 15.68 -3.27 8.09
CA GLU A 34 16.04 -1.87 8.37
C GLU A 34 16.75 -1.19 7.20
N ARG A 35 17.70 -1.87 6.58
CA ARG A 35 18.42 -1.32 5.42
C ARG A 35 17.51 -1.11 4.22
N VAL A 36 16.57 -2.02 3.98
CA VAL A 36 15.56 -1.89 2.94
C VAL A 36 14.65 -0.69 3.21
N ALA A 37 14.16 -0.53 4.46
CA ALA A 37 13.33 0.61 4.84
C ALA A 37 14.10 1.94 4.74
N SER A 38 15.38 1.95 5.12
CA SER A 38 16.24 3.11 4.95
C SER A 38 16.41 3.49 3.48
N ALA A 39 16.67 2.51 2.61
CA ALA A 39 16.76 2.75 1.17
C ALA A 39 15.42 3.26 0.61
N PHE A 40 14.29 2.71 1.04
CA PHE A 40 12.96 3.22 0.67
C PHE A 40 12.78 4.69 1.06
N ALA A 41 13.25 5.07 2.26
CA ALA A 41 13.10 6.44 2.75
C ALA A 41 13.99 7.44 1.97
N THR A 42 15.23 7.06 1.67
CA THR A 42 16.25 8.02 1.19
C THR A 42 16.51 7.99 -0.31
N ASP A 43 16.19 6.89 -1.00
CA ASP A 43 16.42 6.73 -2.44
C ASP A 43 15.10 6.84 -3.21
N GLU A 44 14.84 8.02 -3.75
CA GLU A 44 13.60 8.31 -4.49
C GLU A 44 13.47 7.47 -5.77
N GLU A 45 14.58 7.21 -6.47
CA GLU A 45 14.58 6.43 -7.71
C GLU A 45 14.28 4.96 -7.43
N ALA A 46 14.84 4.40 -6.36
CA ALA A 46 14.64 3.01 -5.98
C ALA A 46 13.31 2.76 -5.25
N ARG A 47 12.68 3.79 -4.67
CA ARG A 47 11.54 3.66 -3.76
C ARG A 47 10.39 2.83 -4.33
N PHE A 48 9.97 3.10 -5.56
CA PHE A 48 8.90 2.36 -6.22
C PHE A 48 9.27 0.90 -6.47
N LEU A 49 10.52 0.64 -6.88
CA LEU A 49 11.02 -0.72 -7.09
C LEU A 49 11.11 -1.50 -5.77
N ILE A 50 11.47 -0.83 -4.67
CA ILE A 50 11.47 -1.43 -3.34
C ILE A 50 10.04 -1.76 -2.92
N PHE A 51 9.10 -0.82 -3.07
CA PHE A 51 7.69 -0.98 -2.74
C PHE A 51 7.11 -2.29 -3.30
N GLU A 52 7.30 -2.53 -4.60
CA GLU A 52 6.79 -3.75 -5.27
C GLU A 52 7.30 -5.05 -4.65
N ARG A 53 8.44 -5.01 -3.96
CA ARG A 53 9.11 -6.20 -3.39
C ARG A 53 8.97 -6.31 -1.89
N LEU A 54 8.38 -5.32 -1.21
CA LEU A 54 8.18 -5.35 0.24
C LEU A 54 7.43 -6.60 0.70
N GLY A 55 6.48 -7.09 -0.12
CA GLY A 55 5.69 -8.28 0.19
C GLY A 55 6.53 -9.55 0.36
N ARG A 56 7.75 -9.60 -0.21
CA ARG A 56 8.67 -10.73 -0.03
C ARG A 56 9.25 -10.84 1.38
N PHE A 57 9.23 -9.75 2.13
CA PHE A 57 9.66 -9.71 3.53
C PHE A 57 8.48 -9.92 4.50
N GLY A 58 7.24 -9.78 4.02
CA GLY A 58 6.04 -9.91 4.83
C GLY A 58 6.06 -8.99 6.05
N SER A 59 5.63 -9.52 7.21
CA SER A 59 5.49 -8.74 8.45
C SER A 59 6.81 -8.19 9.01
N LEU A 60 7.97 -8.66 8.56
CA LEU A 60 9.27 -8.13 8.98
C LEU A 60 9.46 -6.65 8.62
N MET A 61 8.76 -6.16 7.59
CA MET A 61 8.84 -4.77 7.15
C MET A 61 7.88 -3.83 7.89
N VAL A 62 6.93 -4.34 8.68
CA VAL A 62 5.90 -3.47 9.29
C VAL A 62 6.53 -2.44 10.23
N ALA A 63 7.30 -2.87 11.24
CA ALA A 63 7.90 -1.93 12.20
C ALA A 63 8.91 -0.94 11.57
N PRO A 64 9.80 -1.36 10.65
CA PRO A 64 10.63 -0.42 9.89
C PRO A 64 9.81 0.60 9.09
N MET A 65 8.75 0.16 8.41
CA MET A 65 7.91 1.06 7.63
C MET A 65 7.06 1.99 8.49
N GLU A 66 6.68 1.57 9.70
CA GLU A 66 6.00 2.46 10.66
C GLU A 66 6.91 3.62 11.07
N ARG A 67 8.19 3.36 11.30
CA ARG A 67 9.18 4.43 11.55
C ARG A 67 9.33 5.34 10.34
N VAL A 68 9.49 4.78 9.14
CA VAL A 68 9.53 5.59 7.90
C VAL A 68 8.29 6.49 7.79
N HIS A 69 7.10 5.95 8.08
CA HIS A 69 5.86 6.74 8.02
C HIS A 69 5.79 7.86 9.07
N GLN A 70 6.29 7.61 10.28
CA GLN A 70 6.33 8.59 11.37
C GLN A 70 7.37 9.69 11.15
N GLU A 71 8.51 9.33 10.58
CA GLU A 71 9.68 10.21 10.39
C GLU A 71 9.70 10.89 9.02
N ALA A 72 8.76 10.55 8.12
CA ALA A 72 8.68 11.12 6.78
C ALA A 72 8.64 12.65 6.80
N GLY A 73 9.63 13.27 6.16
CA GLY A 73 9.79 14.72 6.10
C GLY A 73 8.90 15.42 5.07
N ASP A 74 8.34 14.67 4.11
CA ASP A 74 7.45 15.16 3.07
C ASP A 74 6.19 14.29 2.95
N GLU A 75 5.13 14.89 2.38
CA GLU A 75 3.82 14.25 2.24
C GLU A 75 3.85 13.05 1.29
N GLY A 76 4.66 13.10 0.23
CA GLY A 76 4.76 12.03 -0.77
C GLY A 76 5.35 10.75 -0.17
N LEU A 77 6.48 10.86 0.53
CA LEU A 77 7.08 9.74 1.26
C LEU A 77 6.14 9.21 2.33
N LYS A 78 5.47 10.10 3.07
CA LYS A 78 4.52 9.71 4.12
C LYS A 78 3.38 8.86 3.56
N LEU A 79 2.79 9.28 2.44
CA LEU A 79 1.69 8.55 1.80
C LEU A 79 2.15 7.25 1.15
N MET A 80 3.37 7.21 0.59
CA MET A 80 3.90 5.97 0.04
C MET A 80 4.21 4.95 1.14
N ALA A 81 4.76 5.40 2.27
CA ALA A 81 4.94 4.56 3.46
C ALA A 81 3.60 4.08 4.03
N ALA A 82 2.57 4.93 4.00
CA ALA A 82 1.21 4.55 4.40
C ALA A 82 0.65 3.45 3.48
N SER A 83 0.80 3.60 2.16
CA SER A 83 0.41 2.58 1.17
C SER A 83 1.15 1.27 1.41
N ALA A 84 2.46 1.33 1.69
CA ALA A 84 3.28 0.15 1.99
C ALA A 84 2.80 -0.58 3.25
N LEU A 85 2.50 0.16 4.32
CA LEU A 85 1.96 -0.40 5.55
C LEU A 85 0.63 -1.12 5.32
N THR A 86 -0.27 -0.49 4.57
CA THR A 86 -1.57 -1.09 4.20
C THR A 86 -1.38 -2.34 3.35
N TYR A 87 -0.46 -2.33 2.37
CA TYR A 87 -0.10 -3.52 1.59
C TYR A 87 0.49 -4.66 2.44
N LEU A 88 1.21 -4.34 3.51
CA LEU A 88 1.76 -5.30 4.47
C LEU A 88 0.75 -5.75 5.54
N GLY A 89 -0.51 -5.29 5.47
CA GLY A 89 -1.57 -5.65 6.42
C GLY A 89 -1.57 -4.83 7.72
N SER A 90 -0.83 -3.71 7.78
CA SER A 90 -0.87 -2.78 8.91
C SER A 90 -1.89 -1.65 8.67
N ASN A 91 -2.69 -1.37 9.69
CA ASN A 91 -3.69 -0.29 9.66
C ASN A 91 -3.11 1.08 10.00
N VAL A 92 -1.82 1.19 10.35
CA VAL A 92 -1.20 2.46 10.76
C VAL A 92 -1.25 3.51 9.63
N GLY A 93 -1.14 3.10 8.37
CA GLY A 93 -1.20 3.99 7.22
C GLY A 93 -2.62 4.47 6.84
N VAL A 94 -3.66 3.77 7.31
CA VAL A 94 -5.05 4.01 6.86
C VAL A 94 -5.50 5.45 7.06
N PRO A 95 -5.31 6.09 8.24
CA PRO A 95 -5.76 7.48 8.44
C PRO A 95 -5.11 8.47 7.46
N SER A 96 -3.83 8.27 7.13
CA SER A 96 -3.10 9.13 6.18
C SER A 96 -3.66 8.99 4.76
N LEU A 97 -3.95 7.76 4.32
CA LEU A 97 -4.56 7.49 3.02
C LEU A 97 -6.01 8.02 2.94
N MET A 98 -6.79 7.84 4.00
CA MET A 98 -8.15 8.37 4.08
C MET A 98 -8.19 9.90 3.98
N GLY A 99 -7.20 10.59 4.55
CA GLY A 99 -7.10 12.05 4.53
C GLY A 99 -6.86 12.65 3.14
N VAL A 100 -6.49 11.84 2.14
CA VAL A 100 -6.23 12.27 0.76
C VAL A 100 -7.26 11.75 -0.25
N LEU A 101 -8.33 11.09 0.20
CA LEU A 101 -9.48 10.72 -0.63
C LEU A 101 -10.38 11.93 -0.95
N LYS A 102 -9.82 12.90 -1.68
CA LYS A 102 -10.49 14.13 -2.12
C LYS A 102 -10.10 14.50 -3.54
N VAL A 103 -11.04 15.03 -4.32
CA VAL A 103 -10.80 15.45 -5.70
C VAL A 103 -9.69 16.50 -5.77
N GLY A 104 -8.85 16.42 -6.81
CA GLY A 104 -7.71 17.31 -7.01
C GLY A 104 -6.48 16.99 -6.16
N ASN A 105 -6.54 16.00 -5.26
CA ASN A 105 -5.34 15.51 -4.61
C ASN A 105 -4.56 14.57 -5.56
N PRO A 106 -3.27 14.82 -5.83
CA PRO A 106 -2.49 14.01 -6.77
C PRO A 106 -2.31 12.54 -6.33
N HIS A 107 -2.56 12.24 -5.05
CA HIS A 107 -2.43 10.91 -4.46
C HIS A 107 -3.77 10.18 -4.28
N LEU A 108 -4.88 10.75 -4.76
CA LEU A 108 -6.23 10.18 -4.65
C LEU A 108 -6.28 8.73 -5.15
N CYS A 109 -5.82 8.48 -6.38
CA CYS A 109 -5.86 7.17 -7.01
C CYS A 109 -5.01 6.13 -6.26
N MET A 110 -3.82 6.53 -5.80
CA MET A 110 -2.95 5.68 -4.99
C MET A 110 -3.62 5.30 -3.68
N ALA A 111 -4.24 6.27 -2.98
CA ALA A 111 -4.93 6.00 -1.73
C ALA A 111 -6.16 5.11 -1.93
N ALA A 112 -7.01 5.40 -2.91
CA ALA A 112 -8.19 4.59 -3.22
C ALA A 112 -7.81 3.14 -3.57
N THR A 113 -6.78 2.96 -4.40
CA THR A 113 -6.29 1.63 -4.77
C THR A 113 -5.70 0.88 -3.58
N SER A 114 -4.91 1.57 -2.74
CA SER A 114 -4.26 0.95 -1.58
C SER A 114 -5.29 0.49 -0.54
N LEU A 115 -6.26 1.35 -0.22
CA LEU A 115 -7.31 1.06 0.75
C LEU A 115 -8.26 -0.03 0.24
N SER A 116 -8.67 0.02 -1.03
CA SER A 116 -9.53 -1.01 -1.61
C SER A 116 -8.85 -2.36 -1.77
N SER A 117 -7.53 -2.39 -2.05
CA SER A 117 -6.78 -3.64 -2.14
C SER A 117 -6.52 -4.29 -0.79
N ALA A 118 -6.64 -3.54 0.30
CA ALA A 118 -6.54 -4.03 1.67
C ALA A 118 -7.91 -4.17 2.36
N ASP A 119 -8.99 -4.17 1.58
CA ASP A 119 -10.37 -4.37 2.04
C ASP A 119 -10.80 -3.40 3.16
N VAL A 120 -10.30 -2.16 3.13
CA VAL A 120 -10.70 -1.09 4.07
C VAL A 120 -12.07 -0.53 3.67
N SER A 121 -13.13 -1.21 4.10
CA SER A 121 -14.53 -0.90 3.78
C SER A 121 -14.94 0.55 4.05
N GLU A 122 -14.35 1.18 5.07
CA GLU A 122 -14.60 2.56 5.47
C GLU A 122 -14.19 3.56 4.37
N ALA A 123 -13.33 3.15 3.44
CA ALA A 123 -12.93 3.95 2.29
C ALA A 123 -14.01 4.04 1.21
N ALA A 124 -15.05 3.21 1.24
CA ALA A 124 -16.07 3.18 0.19
C ALA A 124 -16.83 4.52 0.08
N ASP A 125 -17.27 5.11 1.18
CA ASP A 125 -18.04 6.37 1.16
C ASP A 125 -17.20 7.57 0.71
N PRO A 126 -15.94 7.75 1.15
CA PRO A 126 -15.08 8.79 0.59
C PRO A 126 -14.74 8.58 -0.89
N ILE A 127 -14.52 7.34 -1.35
CA ILE A 127 -14.28 7.03 -2.76
C ILE A 127 -15.53 7.37 -3.59
N GLU A 128 -16.73 6.99 -3.13
CA GLU A 128 -17.99 7.35 -3.77
C GLU A 128 -18.15 8.87 -3.90
N ARG A 129 -17.90 9.62 -2.82
CA ARG A 129 -17.94 11.09 -2.85
C ARG A 129 -16.96 11.67 -3.86
N ALA A 130 -15.71 11.22 -3.83
CA ALA A 130 -14.68 11.68 -4.76
C ALA A 130 -15.08 11.41 -6.21
N LEU A 131 -15.72 10.27 -6.49
CA LEU A 131 -16.21 9.93 -7.82
C LEU A 131 -17.32 10.89 -8.27
N LEU A 132 -18.30 11.19 -7.39
CA LEU A 132 -19.39 12.11 -7.71
C LEU A 132 -18.92 13.54 -7.96
N GLU A 133 -17.85 13.96 -7.28
CA GLU A 133 -17.25 15.29 -7.41
C GLU A 133 -16.21 15.39 -8.55
N CYS A 134 -15.75 14.25 -9.09
CA CYS A 134 -14.73 14.21 -10.14
C CYS A 134 -15.24 14.77 -11.47
N GLU A 135 -14.34 15.40 -12.24
CA GLU A 135 -14.61 15.83 -13.61
C GLU A 135 -14.77 14.61 -14.52
N LEU A 136 -15.86 14.56 -15.29
CA LEU A 136 -16.13 13.39 -16.14
C LEU A 136 -15.13 13.20 -17.29
N SER A 137 -14.36 14.25 -17.62
CA SER A 137 -13.28 14.19 -18.59
C SER A 137 -12.01 13.52 -18.05
N ASP A 138 -11.87 13.37 -16.73
CA ASP A 138 -10.72 12.69 -16.11
C ASP A 138 -10.95 11.16 -16.07
N GLY A 139 -10.80 10.54 -17.24
CA GLY A 139 -11.02 9.11 -17.40
C GLY A 139 -10.12 8.25 -16.52
N GLU A 140 -8.89 8.68 -16.25
CA GLU A 140 -7.95 7.91 -15.41
C GLU A 140 -8.41 7.87 -13.95
N THR A 141 -8.78 9.02 -13.40
CA THR A 141 -9.32 9.09 -12.04
C THR A 141 -10.64 8.32 -11.93
N LEU A 142 -11.54 8.45 -12.91
CA LEU A 142 -12.80 7.69 -12.92
C LEU A 142 -12.57 6.18 -12.91
N VAL A 143 -11.70 5.67 -13.79
CA VAL A 143 -11.38 4.23 -13.86
C VAL A 143 -10.82 3.75 -12.52
N CYS A 144 -9.92 4.52 -11.91
CA CYS A 144 -9.34 4.17 -10.61
C CYS A 144 -10.40 4.11 -9.50
N LEU A 145 -11.22 5.15 -9.37
CA LEU A 145 -12.24 5.24 -8.31
C LEU A 145 -13.33 4.18 -8.49
N VAL A 146 -13.80 3.94 -9.71
CA VAL A 146 -14.78 2.88 -10.01
C VAL A 146 -14.21 1.51 -9.67
N SER A 147 -12.98 1.21 -10.10
CA SER A 147 -12.33 -0.08 -9.80
C SER A 147 -12.14 -0.29 -8.30
N SER A 148 -11.75 0.77 -7.58
CA SER A 148 -11.58 0.73 -6.13
C SER A 148 -12.92 0.54 -5.41
N LEU A 149 -13.97 1.22 -5.85
CA LEU A 149 -15.30 1.11 -5.24
C LEU A 149 -15.92 -0.27 -5.46
N ARG A 150 -15.74 -0.86 -6.65
CA ARG A 150 -16.19 -2.24 -6.96
C ARG A 150 -15.50 -3.32 -6.15
N ARG A 151 -14.26 -3.08 -5.71
CA ARG A 151 -13.57 -3.98 -4.78
C ARG A 151 -14.19 -3.97 -3.39
N LEU A 152 -14.64 -2.79 -2.94
CA LEU A 152 -15.21 -2.60 -1.60
C LEU A 152 -16.71 -2.88 -1.53
N ARG A 153 -17.41 -2.90 -2.67
CA ARG A 153 -18.86 -3.06 -2.74
C ARG A 153 -19.25 -4.00 -3.88
N ASP A 154 -20.22 -4.87 -3.61
CA ASP A 154 -20.77 -5.81 -4.60
C ASP A 154 -21.40 -5.13 -5.83
N SER A 155 -21.87 -3.88 -5.69
CA SER A 155 -22.48 -3.12 -6.77
C SER A 155 -22.27 -1.62 -6.62
N LEU A 156 -22.17 -0.93 -7.75
CA LEU A 156 -22.11 0.54 -7.78
C LEU A 156 -23.42 1.16 -7.31
N PRO A 157 -23.38 2.19 -6.43
CA PRO A 157 -24.56 2.96 -6.03
C PRO A 157 -25.28 3.58 -7.22
N GLU A 158 -26.60 3.74 -7.11
CA GLU A 158 -27.41 4.34 -8.19
C GLU A 158 -26.95 5.76 -8.53
N SER A 159 -26.60 6.56 -7.51
CA SER A 159 -25.99 7.89 -7.67
C SER A 159 -24.76 7.86 -8.59
N VAL A 160 -23.87 6.90 -8.37
CA VAL A 160 -22.66 6.68 -9.17
C VAL A 160 -23.01 6.23 -10.57
N ARG A 161 -23.94 5.27 -10.75
CA ARG A 161 -24.35 4.79 -12.07
C ARG A 161 -24.94 5.91 -12.93
N LEU A 162 -25.84 6.71 -12.35
CA LEU A 162 -26.44 7.87 -13.03
C LEU A 162 -25.38 8.89 -13.43
N ARG A 163 -24.42 9.17 -12.55
CA ARG A 163 -23.32 10.09 -12.84
C ARG A 163 -22.42 9.57 -13.97
N LEU A 164 -22.06 8.29 -13.93
CA LEU A 164 -21.21 7.67 -14.95
C LEU A 164 -21.91 7.58 -16.31
N ALA A 165 -23.25 7.54 -16.36
CA ALA A 165 -24.01 7.55 -17.61
C ALA A 165 -23.78 8.83 -18.47
N GLU A 166 -23.32 9.91 -17.84
CA GLU A 166 -22.98 11.17 -18.49
C GLU A 166 -21.55 11.21 -19.05
N VAL A 167 -20.73 10.18 -18.80
CA VAL A 167 -19.34 10.11 -19.27
C VAL A 167 -19.30 9.99 -20.79
N GLU A 168 -18.41 10.77 -21.40
CA GLU A 168 -18.01 10.63 -22.79
C GLU A 168 -16.49 10.42 -22.84
N PRO A 169 -15.98 9.61 -23.80
CA PRO A 169 -16.72 8.95 -24.87
C PRO A 169 -17.53 7.72 -24.41
N ALA A 170 -18.58 7.37 -25.15
CA ALA A 170 -19.45 6.21 -24.88
C ALA A 170 -18.71 4.90 -24.53
N TRP A 171 -17.59 4.59 -25.19
CA TRP A 171 -16.82 3.37 -24.88
C TRP A 171 -16.23 3.38 -23.46
N LEU A 172 -15.85 4.55 -22.93
CA LEU A 172 -15.35 4.69 -21.57
C LEU A 172 -16.49 4.54 -20.57
N ARG A 173 -17.62 5.20 -20.83
CA ARG A 173 -18.84 5.02 -20.03
C ARG A 173 -19.23 3.55 -19.91
N ASP A 174 -19.32 2.87 -21.04
CA ASP A 174 -19.79 1.48 -21.07
C ASP A 174 -18.82 0.60 -20.26
N SER A 175 -17.49 0.77 -20.43
CA SER A 175 -16.48 0.09 -19.60
C SER A 175 -16.58 0.39 -18.10
N LEU A 176 -17.01 1.60 -17.72
CA LEU A 176 -17.18 1.97 -16.31
C LEU A 176 -18.48 1.44 -15.71
N LEU A 177 -19.48 1.08 -16.52
CA LEU A 177 -20.79 0.60 -16.08
C LEU A 177 -20.94 -0.93 -16.17
N ASP A 178 -20.15 -1.60 -16.99
CA ASP A 178 -20.03 -3.06 -17.09
C ASP A 178 -19.48 -3.68 -15.79
#